data_AF-A0A8H4RJN3-F1
#
_entry.id   AF-A0A8H4RJN3-F1
#
_cell.length_a   1.000
_cell.length_b   1.000
_cell.length_c   1.000
_cell.angle_alpha   90.00
_cell.angle_beta   90.00
_cell.angle_gamma   90.00
#
_symmetry.space_group_name_H-M   'P 1'
#
loop_
_entity.id
_entity.type
_entity.pdbx_description
1 polymer ?
#
loop_
_entity_poly.entity_id
_entity_poly.type
_entity_poly.pdbx_seq_one_letter_code
_entity_poly.pdbx_strand_id
1 'polypeptide(L)'
;MQFLPAAANSHGYVPTSSIMEMWKVRFNFLYHEHDEELEDGKGGFLFPLVLHPNTSGVAHVIGMIDETIAWLKSKGDEVEFCNYKTVARDWKAVQSF
;
A
#
# COMPACT_ATOMS: atom_id res chain seq x y z
N MET A 1 -7.36 -12.69 -2.12
CA MET A 1 -7.84 -13.11 -3.46
C MET A 1 -7.58 -14.60 -3.72
N GLN A 2 -7.33 -15.41 -2.69
CA GLN A 2 -7.15 -16.85 -2.82
C GLN A 2 -8.41 -17.57 -2.32
N PHE A 3 -8.96 -18.46 -3.13
CA PHE A 3 -10.07 -19.32 -2.76
C PHE A 3 -9.60 -20.55 -1.96
N LEU A 4 -10.32 -20.87 -0.88
CA LEU A 4 -10.07 -21.94 0.08
C LEU A 4 -11.38 -22.71 0.31
N PRO A 5 -11.58 -23.88 -0.33
CA PRO A 5 -12.87 -24.58 -0.32
C PRO A 5 -13.41 -24.94 1.07
N ALA A 6 -12.52 -25.18 2.04
CA ALA A 6 -12.89 -25.60 3.39
C ALA A 6 -13.28 -24.44 4.33
N ALA A 7 -13.14 -23.18 3.89
CA ALA A 7 -13.46 -22.01 4.70
C ALA A 7 -14.78 -21.37 4.24
N ALA A 8 -15.78 -21.35 5.11
CA ALA A 8 -17.12 -20.82 4.78
C ALA A 8 -17.12 -19.32 4.41
N ASN A 9 -16.14 -18.56 4.91
CA ASN A 9 -15.92 -17.14 4.57
C ASN A 9 -14.86 -16.96 3.47
N SER A 10 -14.54 -18.02 2.72
CA SER A 10 -13.56 -17.92 1.66
C SER A 10 -14.06 -16.99 0.56
N HIS A 11 -13.20 -16.03 0.23
CA HIS A 11 -13.32 -15.21 -0.97
C HIS A 11 -12.29 -15.70 -2.00
N GLY A 12 -12.24 -15.10 -3.18
CA GLY A 12 -11.26 -15.51 -4.20
C GLY A 12 -11.56 -14.98 -5.59
N TYR A 13 -12.80 -14.57 -5.81
CA TYR A 13 -13.31 -14.12 -7.10
C TYR A 13 -13.56 -12.60 -7.14
N VAL A 14 -13.02 -11.85 -6.18
CA VAL A 14 -13.10 -10.39 -6.19
C VAL A 14 -12.23 -9.87 -7.33
N PRO A 15 -12.75 -9.01 -8.22
CA PRO A 15 -11.96 -8.44 -9.31
C PRO A 15 -10.73 -7.70 -8.79
N THR A 16 -9.59 -7.89 -9.44
CA THR A 16 -8.33 -7.17 -9.15
C THR A 16 -8.52 -5.65 -9.24
N SER A 17 -9.28 -5.19 -10.23
CA SER A 17 -9.58 -3.77 -10.41
C SER A 17 -10.23 -3.13 -9.18
N SER A 18 -11.18 -3.82 -8.52
CA SER A 18 -11.82 -3.31 -7.30
C SER A 18 -10.83 -3.17 -6.14
N ILE A 19 -9.85 -4.08 -6.02
CA ILE A 19 -8.82 -4.01 -4.99
C ILE A 19 -7.85 -2.86 -5.28
N MET A 20 -7.40 -2.71 -6.52
CA MET A 20 -6.52 -1.61 -6.92
C MET A 20 -7.19 -0.25 -6.70
N GLU A 21 -8.44 -0.08 -7.13
CA GLU A 21 -9.17 1.17 -6.92
C GLU A 21 -9.35 1.48 -5.43
N MET A 22 -9.63 0.47 -4.59
CA MET A 22 -9.65 0.63 -3.14
C MET A 22 -8.29 1.08 -2.58
N TRP A 23 -7.17 0.55 -3.09
CA TRP A 23 -5.84 1.00 -2.70
C TRP A 23 -5.59 2.45 -3.10
N LYS A 24 -5.90 2.83 -4.35
CA LYS A 24 -5.77 4.21 -4.84
C LYS A 24 -6.60 5.18 -4.02
N VAL A 25 -7.86 4.82 -3.68
CA VAL A 25 -8.74 5.64 -2.84
C VAL A 25 -8.14 5.85 -1.45
N ARG A 26 -7.64 4.80 -0.80
CA ARG A 26 -7.00 4.92 0.53
C ARG A 26 -5.72 5.74 0.49
N PHE A 27 -4.86 5.49 -0.51
CA PHE A 27 -3.66 6.28 -0.70
C PHE A 27 -4.00 7.75 -0.92
N ASN A 28 -4.92 8.05 -1.84
CA ASN A 28 -5.34 9.43 -2.12
C ASN A 28 -5.98 10.10 -0.91
N PHE A 29 -6.70 9.37 -0.07
CA PHE A 29 -7.19 9.93 1.20
C PHE A 29 -6.00 10.40 2.04
N LEU A 30 -5.08 9.50 2.40
CA LEU A 30 -3.91 9.83 3.21
C LEU A 30 -2.99 10.90 2.58
N TYR A 31 -2.90 10.91 1.26
CA TYR A 31 -2.07 11.83 0.49
C TYR A 31 -2.66 13.25 0.38
N HIS A 32 -3.99 13.40 0.47
CA HIS A 32 -4.65 14.71 0.44
C HIS A 32 -5.08 15.21 1.83
N GLU A 33 -5.18 14.32 2.82
CA GLU A 33 -5.40 14.74 4.21
C GLU A 33 -4.21 15.61 4.65
N HIS A 34 -4.52 16.87 4.95
CA HIS A 34 -3.57 17.82 5.52
C HIS A 34 -3.34 17.44 6.98
N ASP A 35 -2.08 17.18 7.35
CA ASP A 35 -1.74 17.06 8.76
C ASP A 35 -1.59 18.48 9.32
N GLU A 36 -2.65 19.01 9.94
CA GLU A 36 -2.60 20.32 10.61
C GLU A 36 -1.60 20.34 11.79
N GLU A 37 -1.15 19.17 12.27
CA GLU A 37 -0.13 19.05 13.33
C GLU A 37 1.31 19.00 12.79
N LEU A 38 1.52 18.78 11.49
CA LEU A 38 2.85 18.82 10.86
C LEU A 38 3.00 20.14 10.07
N GLU A 39 3.71 21.11 10.65
CA GLU A 39 4.01 22.41 10.01
C GLU A 39 4.66 22.29 8.62
N ASP A 40 5.24 21.14 8.28
CA ASP A 40 5.80 20.80 6.97
C ASP A 40 4.91 19.77 6.21
N GLY A 41 3.91 20.31 5.50
CA GLY A 41 3.14 19.77 4.36
C GLY A 41 3.12 18.26 3.98
N LYS A 42 1.92 17.77 3.61
CA LYS A 42 1.57 16.68 2.65
C LYS A 42 2.31 15.32 2.68
N GLY A 43 3.23 15.04 3.60
CA GLY A 43 4.19 13.94 3.43
C GLY A 43 4.49 13.07 4.65
N GLY A 44 3.54 12.88 5.57
CA GLY A 44 3.79 12.25 6.88
C GLY A 44 3.33 10.80 7.07
N PHE A 45 2.91 10.07 6.03
CA PHE A 45 2.26 8.76 6.20
C PHE A 45 3.00 7.58 5.57
N LEU A 46 2.72 6.38 6.09
CA LEU A 46 3.21 5.12 5.55
C LEU A 46 2.06 4.36 4.89
N PHE A 47 2.29 3.84 3.68
CA PHE A 47 1.32 3.01 2.96
C PHE A 47 1.84 1.58 2.74
N PRO A 48 1.73 0.70 3.75
CA PRO A 48 2.21 -0.67 3.65
C PRO A 48 1.33 -1.55 2.76
N LEU A 49 1.95 -2.29 1.84
CA LEU A 49 1.30 -3.36 1.07
C LEU A 49 1.73 -4.73 1.60
N VAL A 50 0.77 -5.51 2.11
CA VAL A 50 1.00 -6.88 2.57
C VAL A 50 0.64 -7.87 1.47
N LEU A 51 1.64 -8.56 0.95
CA LEU A 51 1.51 -9.47 -0.19
C LEU A 51 1.91 -10.89 0.23
N HIS A 52 1.10 -11.87 -0.14
CA HIS A 52 1.38 -13.29 0.10
C HIS A 52 1.67 -13.99 -1.22
N PRO A 53 2.78 -14.74 -1.38
CA PRO A 53 3.15 -15.36 -2.66
C PRO A 53 2.03 -16.18 -3.30
N ASN A 54 1.26 -16.91 -2.50
CA ASN A 54 0.14 -17.74 -2.96
C ASN A 54 -1.02 -16.94 -3.57
N THR A 55 -1.08 -15.64 -3.31
CA THR A 55 -2.10 -14.72 -3.87
C THR A 55 -1.46 -13.75 -4.87
N SER A 56 -0.41 -13.03 -4.47
CA SER A 56 0.24 -12.01 -5.30
C SER A 56 1.08 -12.58 -6.44
N GLY A 57 1.43 -13.88 -6.40
CA GLY A 57 2.14 -14.56 -7.46
C GLY A 57 1.26 -15.07 -8.61
N VAL A 58 -0.06 -14.88 -8.55
CA VAL A 58 -0.96 -15.29 -9.64
C VAL A 58 -1.01 -14.20 -10.71
N ALA A 59 -0.98 -14.59 -12.00
CA ALA A 59 -0.75 -13.68 -13.13
C ALA A 59 -1.62 -12.40 -13.14
N HIS A 60 -2.93 -12.53 -12.88
CA HIS A 60 -3.83 -11.37 -12.86
C HIS A 60 -3.56 -10.42 -11.67
N VAL A 61 -3.03 -10.93 -10.56
CA VAL A 61 -2.63 -10.12 -9.39
C VAL A 61 -1.27 -9.47 -9.63
N ILE A 62 -0.35 -10.17 -10.31
CA ILE A 62 0.94 -9.60 -10.72
C ILE A 62 0.71 -8.37 -11.60
N GLY A 63 -0.16 -8.47 -12.62
CA GLY A 63 -0.49 -7.33 -13.49
C GLY A 63 -1.09 -6.15 -12.72
N MET A 64 -1.98 -6.41 -11.77
CA MET A 64 -2.55 -5.38 -10.89
C MET A 64 -1.49 -4.71 -10.00
N ILE A 65 -0.52 -5.47 -9.50
CA ILE A 65 0.59 -4.96 -8.69
C ILE A 65 1.51 -4.08 -9.55
N ASP A 66 1.82 -4.50 -10.77
CA ASP A 66 2.64 -3.72 -11.70
C ASP A 66 1.98 -2.36 -12.02
N GLU A 67 0.67 -2.36 -12.32
CA GLU A 67 -0.09 -1.13 -12.53
C GLU A 67 -0.11 -0.24 -11.29
N THR A 68 -0.26 -0.83 -10.10
CA THR A 68 -0.21 -0.10 -8.82
C THR A 68 1.15 0.56 -8.60
N ILE A 69 2.25 -0.18 -8.85
CA ILE A 69 3.61 0.35 -8.72
C ILE A 69 3.86 1.47 -9.73
N ALA A 70 3.40 1.31 -10.98
CA ALA A 70 3.52 2.35 -12.01
C ALA A 70 2.75 3.63 -11.60
N TRP A 71 1.54 3.48 -11.07
CA TRP A 71 0.73 4.59 -10.56
C TRP A 71 1.37 5.31 -9.36
N LEU A 72 1.98 4.57 -8.43
CA LEU A 72 2.73 5.17 -7.31
C LEU A 72 3.97 5.91 -7.80
N LYS A 73 4.73 5.32 -8.73
CA LYS A 73 5.90 5.97 -9.33
C LYS A 73 5.55 7.24 -10.12
N SER A 74 4.34 7.33 -10.67
CA SER A 74 3.90 8.53 -11.38
C SER A 74 3.70 9.74 -10.46
N LYS A 75 3.81 9.56 -9.13
CA LYS A 75 3.82 10.65 -8.14
C LYS A 75 5.20 11.31 -7.96
N GLY A 76 6.22 10.83 -8.66
CA GLY A 76 7.56 11.42 -8.63
C GLY A 76 8.20 11.32 -7.25
N ASP A 77 8.87 12.40 -6.83
CA ASP A 77 9.66 12.46 -5.59
C ASP A 77 8.79 12.54 -4.32
N GLU A 78 7.46 12.67 -4.46
CA GLU A 78 6.52 12.70 -3.33
C GLU A 78 6.27 11.30 -2.74
N VAL A 79 6.70 10.22 -3.41
CA VAL A 79 6.54 8.84 -2.94
C VAL A 79 7.88 8.14 -2.88
N GLU A 80 8.29 7.78 -1.67
CA GLU A 80 9.47 6.95 -1.43
C GLU A 80 9.10 5.48 -1.22
N PHE A 81 9.72 4.58 -1.99
CA PHE A 81 9.64 3.15 -1.76
C PHE A 81 10.69 2.73 -0.73
N CYS A 82 10.21 2.31 0.44
CA CYS A 82 11.05 1.89 1.55
C CYS A 82 10.76 0.43 1.97
N ASN A 83 11.66 -0.14 2.75
CA ASN A 83 11.42 -1.40 3.43
C ASN A 83 11.10 -1.14 4.91
N TYR A 84 10.40 -2.08 5.55
CA TYR A 84 10.00 -1.97 6.96
C TYR A 84 11.16 -1.72 7.92
N LYS A 85 12.36 -2.26 7.64
CA LYS A 85 13.54 -2.09 8.49
C LYS A 85 14.03 -0.64 8.49
N THR A 86 14.10 -0.02 7.31
CA THR A 86 14.49 1.39 7.13
C THR A 86 13.52 2.29 7.89
N VAL A 87 12.21 2.13 7.64
CA VAL A 87 11.17 2.92 8.31
C VAL A 87 11.25 2.80 9.83
N ALA A 88 11.40 1.58 10.36
CA ALA A 88 11.49 1.36 11.80
C ALA A 88 12.76 1.99 12.41
N ARG A 89 13.88 1.96 11.70
CA ARG A 89 15.12 2.60 12.13
C ARG A 89 14.96 4.13 12.17
N ASP A 90 14.39 4.71 11.12
CA ASP A 90 14.28 6.15 10.98
C ASP A 90 13.29 6.71 12.01
N TRP A 91 12.17 6.02 12.24
CA TRP A 91 11.25 6.34 13.33
C TRP A 91 11.93 6.29 14.70
N LYS A 92 12.74 5.25 14.98
CA LYS A 92 13.46 5.10 16.25
C LYS A 92 14.47 6.23 16.48
N ALA A 93 15.14 6.71 15.44
CA ALA A 93 16.18 7.73 15.54
C ALA A 93 15.66 9.09 16.01
N VAL A 94 14.37 9.37 15.77
CA VAL A 94 13.72 10.64 16.18
C VAL A 94 12.96 10.54 17.51
N GLN A 95 12.86 9.35 18.11
CA GLN A 95 12.23 9.21 19.43
C GLN A 95 13.16 9.76 20.51
N SER A 96 12.69 10.75 21.28
CA SER A 96 13.36 11.22 22.50
C SER A 96 12.79 10.47 23.71
N PHE A 97 13.65 9.89 24.55
CA PHE A 97 13.29 9.25 25.82
C PHE A 97 13.31 10.26 26.97
#